data_AF-A0A840WMJ1-F1
#
_entry.id   AF-A0A840WMJ1-F1
#
_cell.length_a   1.000
_cell.length_b   1.000
_cell.length_c   1.000
_cell.angle_alpha   90.00
_cell.angle_beta   90.00
_cell.angle_gamma   90.00
#
_symmetry.space_group_name_H-M   'P 1'
#
loop_
_entity.id
_entity.type
_entity.pdbx_description
1 polymer ?
#
loop_
_entity_poly.entity_id
_entity_poly.type
_entity_poly.pdbx_seq_one_letter_code
_entity_poly.pdbx_strand_id
1 'polypeptide(L)'
;MIDTNGRDGLPDPADLLAEPARTALDELRAEVAERPARVAVLFPAAARRVVRGPGPSGDPTGTEGPTLEDLVRADLLRVLSEVLPPGDLAREIEDLYEYGDADERRAVLRGLCGLGPISRTPEVAATSRRLLADAMRTNDTRLVAAAAGSGAQDLLDDHSWRQTVLKCLFVGVPLRLVAGLAGRADAELARMCADFARERERAGRAVPADVHLVLERFPNGSTNPTPRSPEA
;
A
#
# COMPACT_ATOMS: atom_id res chain seq x y z
N MET A 1 15.56 -18.60 1.20
CA MET A 1 14.85 -18.45 -0.08
C MET A 1 13.39 -18.65 0.28
N ILE A 2 12.70 -17.56 0.64
CA ILE A 2 11.29 -17.60 1.02
C ILE A 2 10.54 -17.16 -0.24
N ASP A 3 9.69 -18.04 -0.75
CA ASP A 3 8.83 -17.77 -1.90
C ASP A 3 7.95 -16.55 -1.61
N THR A 4 8.16 -15.46 -2.36
CA THR A 4 7.38 -14.22 -2.30
C THR A 4 6.33 -14.14 -3.41
N ASN A 5 5.81 -15.28 -3.87
CA ASN A 5 4.83 -15.31 -4.94
C ASN A 5 3.56 -16.06 -4.55
N GLY A 6 2.54 -15.31 -4.14
CA GLY A 6 1.15 -15.72 -4.24
C GLY A 6 0.37 -15.73 -2.93
N ARG A 7 -0.54 -14.75 -2.81
CA ARG A 7 -1.86 -14.86 -2.18
C ARG A 7 -1.89 -15.41 -0.75
N ASP A 8 -1.98 -14.50 0.23
CA ASP A 8 -2.96 -14.55 1.33
C ASP A 8 -2.42 -13.79 2.56
N GLY A 9 -2.90 -12.56 2.73
CA GLY A 9 -2.82 -11.81 3.99
C GLY A 9 -1.45 -11.24 4.39
N LEU A 10 -1.50 -10.25 5.28
CA LEU A 10 -0.38 -9.93 6.15
C LEU A 10 -0.17 -11.10 7.14
N PRO A 11 1.05 -11.37 7.63
CA PRO A 11 1.26 -12.41 8.64
C PRO A 11 0.41 -12.11 9.88
N ASP A 12 -0.10 -13.17 10.54
CA ASP A 12 -0.79 -12.99 11.81
C ASP A 12 0.22 -12.41 12.82
N PRO A 13 -0.03 -11.23 13.41
CA PRO A 13 0.86 -10.65 14.40
C PRO A 13 1.10 -11.60 15.59
N ALA A 14 0.17 -12.48 15.95
CA ALA A 14 0.35 -13.42 17.06
C ALA A 14 1.59 -14.30 16.87
N ASP A 15 1.93 -14.70 15.64
CA ASP A 15 3.09 -15.55 15.35
C ASP A 15 4.44 -14.85 15.59
N LEU A 16 4.42 -13.52 15.70
CA LEU A 16 5.60 -12.67 15.83
C LEU A 16 5.76 -12.10 17.25
N LEU A 17 4.84 -12.42 18.16
CA LEU A 17 4.74 -11.80 19.48
C LEU A 17 5.09 -12.76 20.62
N ALA A 18 5.71 -12.19 21.67
CA ALA A 18 5.90 -12.89 22.94
C ALA A 18 4.57 -13.01 23.71
N GLU A 19 4.50 -13.96 24.67
CA GLU A 19 3.28 -14.28 25.44
C GLU A 19 2.52 -13.05 25.97
N PRO A 20 3.13 -12.07 26.67
CA PRO A 20 2.38 -10.94 27.20
C PRO A 20 1.72 -10.08 26.11
N ALA A 21 2.39 -9.92 24.96
CA ALA A 21 1.89 -9.15 23.83
C ALA A 21 0.79 -9.93 23.07
N ARG A 22 0.91 -11.26 22.96
CA ARG A 22 -0.17 -12.10 22.41
C ARG A 22 -1.45 -12.01 23.22
N THR A 23 -1.35 -12.13 24.55
CA THR A 23 -2.51 -11.94 25.44
C THR A 23 -3.16 -10.56 25.25
N ALA A 24 -2.35 -9.50 25.19
CA ALA A 24 -2.85 -8.15 24.95
C ALA A 24 -3.52 -7.99 23.58
N LEU A 25 -2.99 -8.64 22.53
CA LEU A 25 -3.60 -8.68 21.20
C LEU A 25 -4.96 -9.39 21.24
N ASP A 26 -5.06 -10.54 21.91
CA ASP A 26 -6.30 -11.31 22.02
C ASP A 26 -7.39 -10.54 22.80
N GLU A 27 -7.01 -9.82 23.86
CA GLU A 27 -7.91 -8.90 24.57
C GLU A 27 -8.43 -7.79 23.64
N LEU A 28 -7.56 -7.21 22.81
CA LEU A 28 -7.94 -6.20 21.83
C LEU A 28 -8.90 -6.75 20.76
N ARG A 29 -8.61 -7.94 20.22
CA ARG A 29 -9.48 -8.65 19.27
C ARG A 29 -10.88 -8.87 19.86
N ALA A 30 -10.94 -9.39 21.08
CA ALA A 30 -12.20 -9.64 21.77
C ALA A 30 -12.99 -8.34 22.01
N GLU A 31 -12.32 -7.27 22.45
CA GLU A 31 -12.98 -5.98 22.70
C GLU A 31 -13.53 -5.35 21.41
N VAL A 32 -12.80 -5.43 20.30
CA VAL A 32 -13.25 -4.92 18.98
C VAL A 32 -14.39 -5.78 18.43
N ALA A 33 -14.32 -7.12 18.57
CA ALA A 33 -15.38 -8.01 18.12
C ALA A 33 -16.71 -7.79 18.89
N GLU A 34 -16.63 -7.55 20.20
CA GLU A 34 -17.80 -7.27 21.04
C GLU A 34 -18.34 -5.85 20.82
N ARG A 35 -17.44 -4.86 20.72
CA ARG A 35 -17.78 -3.43 20.64
C ARG A 35 -16.97 -2.73 19.54
N PRO A 36 -17.36 -2.88 18.26
CA PRO A 36 -16.58 -2.39 17.11
C PRO A 36 -16.17 -0.91 17.19
N ALA A 37 -17.05 -0.03 17.69
CA ALA A 37 -16.78 1.40 17.86
C ALA A 37 -15.58 1.71 18.80
N ARG A 38 -15.11 0.74 19.60
CA ARG A 38 -13.90 0.89 20.42
C ARG A 38 -12.63 0.94 19.59
N VAL A 39 -12.66 0.52 18.33
CA VAL A 39 -11.50 0.57 17.43
C VAL A 39 -10.93 1.99 17.34
N ALA A 40 -11.77 3.03 17.38
CA ALA A 40 -11.34 4.43 17.37
C ALA A 40 -10.36 4.78 18.51
N VAL A 41 -10.40 4.06 19.63
CA VAL A 41 -9.48 4.24 20.77
C VAL A 41 -8.38 3.17 20.80
N LEU A 42 -8.71 1.94 20.41
CA LEU A 42 -7.80 0.80 20.49
C LEU A 42 -6.76 0.80 19.36
N PHE A 43 -7.13 1.27 18.17
CA PHE A 43 -6.27 1.31 16.99
C PHE A 43 -5.07 2.26 17.18
N PRO A 44 -5.23 3.50 17.69
CA PRO A 44 -4.10 4.33 18.09
C PRO A 44 -3.27 3.72 19.22
N ALA A 45 -3.94 3.06 20.17
CA ALA A 45 -3.29 2.51 21.36
C ALA A 45 -2.51 1.20 21.11
N ALA A 46 -2.65 0.57 19.93
CA ALA A 46 -2.03 -0.70 19.57
C ALA A 46 -0.52 -0.73 19.88
N ALA A 47 0.21 0.30 19.47
CA ALA A 47 1.65 0.38 19.67
C ALA A 47 2.08 0.37 21.15
N ARG A 48 1.24 0.96 22.02
CA ARG A 48 1.49 1.06 23.46
C ARG A 48 1.00 -0.17 24.21
N ARG A 49 -0.12 -0.75 23.79
CA ARG A 49 -0.80 -1.85 24.50
C ARG A 49 -0.26 -3.22 24.13
N VAL A 50 0.23 -3.38 22.90
CA VAL A 50 0.65 -4.68 22.38
C VAL A 50 2.15 -4.69 22.13
N VAL A 51 2.62 -3.90 21.17
CA VAL A 51 4.00 -3.98 20.69
C VAL A 51 4.37 -2.75 19.87
N ARG A 52 5.65 -2.38 19.86
CA ARG A 52 6.22 -1.46 18.89
C ARG A 52 7.56 -1.99 18.39
N GLY A 53 7.80 -1.92 17.09
CA GLY A 53 9.12 -2.27 16.56
C GLY A 53 9.14 -2.71 15.11
N PRO A 54 10.34 -2.99 14.58
CA PRO A 54 10.50 -3.47 13.22
C PRO A 54 9.75 -4.79 13.04
N GLY A 55 9.00 -4.89 11.93
CA GLY A 55 8.31 -6.11 11.55
C GLY A 55 9.20 -7.07 10.75
N PRO A 56 8.61 -7.96 9.95
CA PRO A 56 9.35 -9.00 9.21
C PRO A 56 10.43 -8.48 8.26
N SER A 57 10.28 -7.27 7.72
CA SER A 57 11.29 -6.65 6.84
C SER A 57 12.54 -6.17 7.60
N GLY A 58 12.47 -6.04 8.93
CA GLY A 58 13.52 -5.44 9.75
C GLY A 58 13.59 -3.91 9.65
N ASP A 59 12.81 -3.28 8.77
CA ASP A 59 12.78 -1.82 8.60
C ASP A 59 11.92 -1.16 9.71
N PRO A 60 12.52 -0.35 10.60
CA PRO A 60 11.79 0.31 11.67
C PRO A 60 10.91 1.48 11.17
N THR A 61 11.07 1.91 9.92
CA THR A 61 10.31 3.05 9.36
C THR A 61 8.98 2.64 8.72
N GLY A 62 8.78 1.34 8.46
CA GLY A 62 7.58 0.82 7.80
C GLY A 62 7.54 1.01 6.28
N THR A 63 8.65 1.45 5.67
CA THR A 63 8.74 1.69 4.22
C THR A 63 8.83 0.39 3.46
N GLU A 64 9.76 -0.48 3.86
CA GLU A 64 10.06 -1.76 3.19
C GLU A 64 9.04 -2.86 3.49
N GLY A 65 8.24 -2.68 4.53
CA GLY A 65 7.23 -3.63 4.98
C GLY A 65 6.51 -3.11 6.23
N PRO A 66 5.47 -3.79 6.70
CA PRO A 66 4.75 -3.38 7.91
C PRO A 66 5.63 -3.47 9.16
N THR A 67 5.49 -2.52 10.08
CA THR A 67 5.99 -2.67 11.46
C THR A 67 5.11 -3.62 12.27
N LEU A 68 5.52 -4.02 13.47
CA LEU A 68 4.71 -4.89 14.32
C LEU A 68 3.38 -4.22 14.71
N GLU A 69 3.40 -2.92 15.02
CA GLU A 69 2.18 -2.17 15.32
C GLU A 69 1.28 -1.98 14.08
N ASP A 70 1.84 -1.95 12.86
CA ASP A 70 1.04 -1.95 11.63
C ASP A 70 0.29 -3.28 11.48
N LEU A 71 0.94 -4.41 11.78
CA LEU A 71 0.33 -5.74 11.72
C LEU A 71 -0.81 -5.89 12.75
N VAL A 72 -0.60 -5.44 13.99
CA VAL A 72 -1.65 -5.43 15.02
C VAL A 72 -2.86 -4.61 14.56
N ARG A 73 -2.62 -3.41 14.03
CA ARG A 73 -3.69 -2.54 13.52
C ARG A 73 -4.43 -3.15 12.33
N ALA A 74 -3.72 -3.73 11.38
CA ALA A 74 -4.31 -4.43 10.25
C ALA A 74 -5.17 -5.63 10.70
N ASP A 75 -4.74 -6.34 11.74
CA ASP A 75 -5.52 -7.42 12.33
C ASP A 75 -6.83 -6.92 12.99
N LEU A 76 -6.81 -5.75 13.64
CA LEU A 76 -8.05 -5.12 14.13
C LEU A 76 -9.02 -4.79 12.98
N LEU A 77 -8.52 -4.34 11.83
CA LEU A 77 -9.37 -4.11 10.64
C LEU A 77 -9.97 -5.41 10.11
N ARG A 78 -9.21 -6.52 10.16
CA ARG A 78 -9.72 -7.85 9.82
C ARG A 78 -10.85 -8.25 10.77
N VAL A 79 -10.69 -8.05 12.09
CA VAL A 79 -11.76 -8.32 13.07
C VAL A 79 -13.00 -7.49 12.77
N LEU A 80 -12.85 -6.18 12.51
CA LEU A 80 -13.99 -5.34 12.11
C LEU A 80 -14.70 -5.88 10.86
N SER A 81 -13.93 -6.38 9.90
CA SER A 81 -14.46 -6.91 8.63
C SER A 81 -15.33 -8.16 8.80
N GLU A 82 -15.15 -8.88 9.92
CA GLU A 82 -15.92 -10.08 10.26
C GLU A 82 -17.23 -9.75 10.99
N VAL A 83 -17.31 -8.58 11.65
CA VAL A 83 -18.43 -8.23 12.54
C VAL A 83 -19.28 -7.05 12.04
N LEU A 84 -18.75 -6.21 11.15
CA LEU A 84 -19.46 -5.05 10.60
C LEU A 84 -20.01 -5.32 9.19
N PRO A 85 -21.20 -4.78 8.86
CA PRO A 85 -21.66 -4.76 7.48
C PRO A 85 -20.76 -3.83 6.63
N PRO A 86 -20.72 -4.03 5.29
CA PRO A 86 -19.78 -3.31 4.41
C PRO A 86 -19.81 -1.79 4.51
N GLY A 87 -21.00 -1.20 4.63
CA GLY A 87 -21.16 0.25 4.74
C GLY A 87 -20.61 0.82 6.04
N ASP A 88 -20.72 0.08 7.15
CA ASP A 88 -20.22 0.51 8.45
C ASP A 88 -18.70 0.32 8.52
N LEU A 89 -18.20 -0.81 8.02
CA LEU A 89 -16.77 -1.05 7.88
C LEU A 89 -16.10 0.03 7.02
N ALA A 90 -16.70 0.40 5.89
CA ALA A 90 -16.17 1.43 5.01
C ALA A 90 -16.06 2.79 5.70
N ARG A 91 -17.02 3.15 6.56
CA ARG A 91 -16.98 4.38 7.37
C ARG A 91 -15.89 4.32 8.43
N GLU A 92 -15.80 3.23 9.19
CA GLU A 92 -14.75 3.06 10.21
C GLU A 92 -13.34 3.10 9.60
N ILE A 93 -13.12 2.46 8.45
CA ILE A 93 -11.83 2.52 7.73
C ILE A 93 -11.50 3.95 7.28
N GLU A 94 -12.49 4.68 6.79
CA GLU A 94 -12.31 6.08 6.36
C GLU A 94 -11.98 6.97 7.55
N ASP A 95 -12.72 6.86 8.65
CA ASP A 95 -12.49 7.64 9.88
C ASP A 95 -11.11 7.37 10.48
N LEU A 96 -10.70 6.10 10.57
CA LEU A 96 -9.36 5.71 11.05
C LEU A 96 -8.24 6.29 10.18
N TYR A 97 -8.46 6.45 8.87
CA TYR A 97 -7.48 7.04 7.97
C TYR A 97 -7.52 8.58 8.00
N GLU A 98 -8.70 9.19 8.06
CA GLU A 98 -8.86 10.64 8.04
C GLU A 98 -8.30 11.29 9.30
N TYR A 99 -8.60 10.72 10.46
CA TYR A 99 -8.21 11.27 11.77
C TYR A 99 -6.92 10.66 12.32
N GLY A 100 -6.38 9.64 11.67
CA GLY A 100 -5.17 8.96 12.10
C GLY A 100 -3.87 9.72 11.77
N ASP A 101 -2.84 9.49 12.56
CA ASP A 101 -1.48 9.93 12.25
C ASP A 101 -0.85 9.16 11.07
N ALA A 102 0.39 9.52 10.69
CA ALA A 102 1.05 8.87 9.56
C ALA A 102 1.30 7.36 9.77
N ASP A 103 1.49 6.91 11.00
CA ASP A 103 1.69 5.48 11.30
C ASP A 103 0.35 4.73 11.24
N GLU A 104 -0.72 5.33 11.76
CA GLU A 104 -2.08 4.79 11.71
C GLU A 104 -2.60 4.69 10.28
N ARG A 105 -2.44 5.75 9.48
CA ARG A 105 -2.78 5.75 8.05
C ARG A 105 -2.01 4.70 7.26
N ARG A 106 -0.72 4.52 7.57
CA ARG A 106 0.12 3.48 6.97
C ARG A 106 -0.46 2.09 7.26
N ALA A 107 -0.83 1.84 8.50
CA ALA A 107 -1.43 0.57 8.91
C ALA A 107 -2.78 0.31 8.22
N VAL A 108 -3.63 1.35 8.06
CA VAL A 108 -4.89 1.22 7.30
C VAL A 108 -4.62 0.77 5.87
N LEU A 109 -3.72 1.45 5.15
CA LEU A 109 -3.38 1.13 3.75
C LEU A 109 -2.87 -0.31 3.57
N ARG A 110 -2.05 -0.79 4.52
CA ARG A 110 -1.56 -2.18 4.55
C ARG A 110 -2.69 -3.17 4.83
N GLY A 111 -3.59 -2.84 5.78
CA GLY A 111 -4.69 -3.68 6.20
C GLY A 111 -5.77 -3.91 5.14
N LEU A 112 -5.91 -3.04 4.14
CA LEU A 112 -6.93 -3.17 3.07
C LEU A 112 -6.88 -4.53 2.35
N CYS A 113 -5.68 -5.13 2.20
CA CYS A 113 -5.52 -6.45 1.57
C CYS A 113 -6.06 -7.60 2.43
N GLY A 114 -6.06 -7.43 3.75
CA GLY A 114 -6.43 -8.46 4.73
C GLY A 114 -7.94 -8.57 5.02
N LEU A 115 -8.77 -7.74 4.40
CA LEU A 115 -10.23 -7.72 4.66
C LEU A 115 -10.97 -8.90 4.00
N GLY A 116 -10.28 -9.72 3.19
CA GLY A 116 -10.91 -10.87 2.54
C GLY A 116 -11.99 -10.48 1.51
N PRO A 117 -13.05 -11.29 1.31
CA PRO A 117 -14.06 -11.05 0.26
C PRO A 117 -14.80 -9.72 0.38
N ILE A 118 -14.98 -9.19 1.59
CA ILE A 118 -15.70 -7.92 1.80
C ILE A 118 -14.96 -6.71 1.18
N SER A 119 -13.64 -6.83 0.93
CA SER A 119 -12.87 -5.80 0.22
C SER A 119 -13.40 -5.49 -1.19
N ARG A 120 -14.16 -6.42 -1.79
CA ARG A 120 -14.72 -6.31 -3.15
C ARG A 120 -16.14 -5.78 -3.17
N THR A 121 -16.77 -5.53 -2.02
CA THR A 121 -18.09 -4.88 -2.00
C THR A 121 -17.96 -3.42 -2.48
N PRO A 122 -18.99 -2.85 -3.12
CA PRO A 122 -18.91 -1.51 -3.70
C PRO A 122 -18.47 -0.43 -2.70
N GLU A 123 -18.97 -0.48 -1.47
CA GLU A 123 -18.70 0.49 -0.41
C GLU A 123 -17.22 0.47 0.01
N VAL A 124 -16.72 -0.71 0.38
CA VAL A 124 -15.33 -0.90 0.85
C VAL A 124 -14.34 -0.68 -0.30
N ALA A 125 -14.67 -1.14 -1.51
CA ALA A 125 -13.85 -0.92 -2.69
C ALA A 125 -13.78 0.56 -3.07
N ALA A 126 -14.88 1.31 -2.95
CA ALA A 126 -14.89 2.76 -3.20
C ALA A 126 -14.00 3.50 -2.20
N THR A 127 -14.16 3.22 -0.90
CA THR A 127 -13.30 3.79 0.15
C THR A 127 -11.83 3.45 -0.08
N SER A 128 -11.51 2.18 -0.34
CA SER A 128 -10.13 1.73 -0.61
C SER A 128 -9.48 2.51 -1.76
N ARG A 129 -10.21 2.71 -2.88
CA ARG A 129 -9.70 3.53 -4.00
C ARG A 129 -9.45 4.98 -3.60
N ARG A 130 -10.34 5.59 -2.80
CA ARG A 130 -10.15 6.96 -2.29
C ARG A 130 -8.88 7.05 -1.44
N LEU A 131 -8.68 6.12 -0.51
CA LEU A 131 -7.51 6.12 0.38
C LEU A 131 -6.19 5.92 -0.39
N LEU A 132 -6.17 5.01 -1.36
CA LEU A 132 -5.01 4.81 -2.25
C LEU A 132 -4.69 6.08 -3.03
N ALA A 133 -5.71 6.73 -3.61
CA ALA A 133 -5.53 7.97 -4.36
C ALA A 133 -5.05 9.12 -3.48
N ASP A 134 -5.53 9.22 -2.24
CA ASP A 134 -5.08 10.21 -1.28
C ASP A 134 -3.61 10.00 -0.88
N ALA A 135 -3.20 8.76 -0.59
CA ALA A 135 -1.81 8.44 -0.27
C ALA A 135 -0.83 8.88 -1.37
N MET A 136 -1.24 8.76 -2.65
CA MET A 136 -0.46 9.21 -3.80
C MET A 136 -0.34 10.75 -3.93
N ARG A 137 -1.19 11.52 -3.26
CA ARG A 137 -1.08 12.99 -3.21
C ARG A 137 -0.07 13.47 -2.18
N THR A 138 0.36 12.60 -1.26
CA THR A 138 1.37 12.90 -0.25
C THR A 138 2.79 12.74 -0.80
N ASN A 139 3.81 13.27 -0.12
CA ASN A 139 5.23 12.94 -0.36
C ASN A 139 5.83 12.10 0.78
N ASP A 140 5.00 11.57 1.69
CA ASP A 140 5.48 10.64 2.73
C ASP A 140 5.75 9.28 2.08
N THR A 141 7.02 8.93 1.94
CA THR A 141 7.45 7.70 1.29
C THR A 141 6.92 6.45 1.98
N ARG A 142 6.61 6.52 3.30
CA ARG A 142 6.05 5.41 4.06
C ARG A 142 4.60 5.16 3.67
N LEU A 143 3.81 6.22 3.51
CA LEU A 143 2.42 6.12 3.03
C LEU A 143 2.36 5.70 1.55
N VAL A 144 3.24 6.26 0.72
CA VAL A 144 3.33 5.90 -0.70
C VAL A 144 3.70 4.41 -0.84
N ALA A 145 4.70 3.92 -0.12
CA ALA A 145 5.08 2.50 -0.12
C ALA A 145 3.97 1.60 0.44
N ALA A 146 3.21 2.07 1.43
CA ALA A 146 2.04 1.37 1.97
C ALA A 146 0.94 1.17 0.94
N ALA A 147 0.52 2.26 0.29
CA ALA A 147 -0.49 2.21 -0.75
C ALA A 147 -0.01 1.42 -1.98
N ALA A 148 1.22 1.66 -2.44
CA ALA A 148 1.76 1.03 -3.65
C ALA A 148 1.94 -0.48 -3.51
N GLY A 149 2.30 -0.97 -2.32
CA GLY A 149 2.41 -2.40 -2.03
C GLY A 149 1.13 -3.07 -1.54
N SER A 150 0.01 -2.35 -1.46
CA SER A 150 -1.26 -2.92 -1.02
C SER A 150 -1.87 -3.82 -2.10
N GLY A 151 -2.43 -4.96 -1.71
CA GLY A 151 -3.23 -5.79 -2.63
C GLY A 151 -4.49 -5.07 -3.15
N ALA A 152 -4.91 -3.99 -2.49
CA ALA A 152 -5.99 -3.12 -2.98
C ALA A 152 -5.65 -2.40 -4.30
N GLN A 153 -4.39 -2.43 -4.76
CA GLN A 153 -4.00 -1.96 -6.10
C GLN A 153 -4.76 -2.68 -7.23
N ASP A 154 -5.24 -3.90 -6.99
CA ASP A 154 -6.12 -4.65 -7.92
C ASP A 154 -7.49 -3.99 -8.13
N LEU A 155 -7.86 -3.01 -7.31
CA LEU A 155 -9.10 -2.25 -7.47
C LEU A 155 -8.94 -1.09 -8.47
N LEU A 156 -7.69 -0.71 -8.80
CA LEU A 156 -7.40 0.42 -9.68
C LEU A 156 -7.42 -0.01 -11.14
N ASP A 157 -7.99 0.85 -11.98
CA ASP A 157 -7.77 0.79 -13.43
C ASP A 157 -6.28 0.95 -13.78
N ASP A 158 -5.92 0.59 -15.00
CA ASP A 158 -4.52 0.61 -15.41
C ASP A 158 -3.90 2.00 -15.43
N HIS A 159 -4.68 3.05 -15.72
CA HIS A 159 -4.15 4.42 -15.70
C HIS A 159 -3.76 4.82 -14.27
N SER A 160 -4.68 4.63 -13.33
CA SER A 160 -4.49 4.93 -11.90
C SER A 160 -3.34 4.11 -11.29
N TRP A 161 -3.22 2.84 -11.69
CA TRP A 161 -2.10 1.99 -11.27
C TRP A 161 -0.75 2.47 -11.85
N ARG A 162 -0.68 2.83 -13.14
CA ARG A 162 0.54 3.41 -13.74
C ARG A 162 0.97 4.72 -13.05
N GLN A 163 0.00 5.56 -12.65
CA GLN A 163 0.30 6.76 -11.86
C GLN A 163 0.90 6.44 -10.50
N THR A 164 0.51 5.34 -9.86
CA THR A 164 1.16 4.84 -8.63
C THR A 164 2.64 4.50 -8.88
N VAL A 165 2.96 3.83 -10.00
CA VAL A 165 4.36 3.53 -10.39
C VAL A 165 5.17 4.81 -10.58
N LEU A 166 4.64 5.77 -11.35
CA LEU A 166 5.31 7.05 -11.58
C LEU A 166 5.50 7.83 -10.27
N LYS A 167 4.50 7.80 -9.39
CA LYS A 167 4.62 8.44 -8.08
C LYS A 167 5.75 7.82 -7.27
N CYS A 168 5.87 6.50 -7.25
CA CYS A 168 6.97 5.81 -6.56
C CYS A 168 8.34 6.24 -7.10
N LEU A 169 8.52 6.29 -8.42
CA LEU A 169 9.75 6.79 -9.06
C LEU A 169 10.04 8.24 -8.68
N PHE A 170 9.01 9.08 -8.63
CA PHE A 170 9.14 10.50 -8.31
C PHE A 170 9.59 10.74 -6.86
N VAL A 171 9.03 10.01 -5.89
CA VAL A 171 9.37 10.19 -4.46
C VAL A 171 10.49 9.27 -3.96
N GLY A 172 11.00 8.37 -4.80
CA GLY A 172 12.08 7.44 -4.46
C GLY A 172 11.64 6.21 -3.66
N VAL A 173 10.39 5.78 -3.81
CA VAL A 173 9.93 4.48 -3.28
C VAL A 173 10.35 3.37 -4.26
N PRO A 174 11.03 2.30 -3.80
CA PRO A 174 11.48 1.23 -4.67
C PRO A 174 10.32 0.54 -5.38
N LEU A 175 10.42 0.38 -6.71
CA LEU A 175 9.38 -0.23 -7.54
C LEU A 175 9.17 -1.72 -7.23
N ARG A 176 10.15 -2.41 -6.64
CA ARG A 176 9.97 -3.80 -6.16
C ARG A 176 8.85 -3.93 -5.12
N LEU A 177 8.45 -2.83 -4.48
CA LEU A 177 7.34 -2.81 -3.51
C LEU A 177 5.98 -2.67 -4.19
N VAL A 178 5.91 -2.29 -5.47
CA VAL A 178 4.64 -2.06 -6.16
C VAL A 178 3.95 -3.38 -6.46
N ALA A 179 2.74 -3.54 -5.92
CA ALA A 179 1.91 -4.71 -6.16
C ALA A 179 1.57 -4.85 -7.66
N GLY A 180 1.79 -6.05 -8.20
CA GLY A 180 1.45 -6.38 -9.58
C GLY A 180 2.42 -5.88 -10.65
N LEU A 181 3.57 -5.26 -10.29
CA LEU A 181 4.49 -4.68 -11.28
C LEU A 181 4.90 -5.65 -12.40
N ALA A 182 5.23 -6.91 -12.05
CA ALA A 182 5.63 -7.90 -13.04
C ALA A 182 4.51 -8.30 -14.01
N GLY A 183 3.26 -8.32 -13.54
CA GLY A 183 2.10 -8.77 -14.34
C GLY A 183 1.33 -7.65 -15.04
N ARG A 184 1.42 -6.40 -14.55
CA ARG A 184 0.67 -5.25 -15.06
C ARG A 184 1.53 -4.24 -15.84
N ALA A 185 2.85 -4.34 -15.77
CA ALA A 185 3.70 -3.47 -16.59
C ALA A 185 3.42 -3.71 -18.08
N ASP A 186 3.31 -2.61 -18.83
CA ASP A 186 2.98 -2.64 -20.25
C ASP A 186 3.74 -1.55 -21.03
N ALA A 187 3.52 -1.52 -22.34
CA ALA A 187 4.19 -0.58 -23.23
C ALA A 187 3.87 0.89 -22.90
N GLU A 188 2.65 1.18 -22.42
CA GLU A 188 2.28 2.54 -22.03
C GLU A 188 3.01 2.97 -20.75
N LEU A 189 3.13 2.09 -19.75
CA LEU A 189 3.95 2.35 -18.57
C LEU A 189 5.41 2.58 -18.96
N ALA A 190 5.96 1.77 -19.86
CA ALA A 190 7.33 1.96 -20.32
C ALA A 190 7.53 3.32 -21.03
N ARG A 191 6.58 3.73 -21.87
CA ARG A 191 6.58 5.04 -22.52
C ARG A 191 6.57 6.17 -21.47
N MET A 192 5.69 6.07 -20.48
CA MET A 192 5.60 7.02 -19.36
C MET A 192 6.90 7.08 -18.53
N CYS A 193 7.52 5.94 -18.24
CA CYS A 193 8.81 5.87 -17.56
C CYS A 193 9.94 6.51 -18.37
N ALA A 194 9.94 6.35 -19.70
CA ALA A 194 10.91 6.99 -20.59
C ALA A 194 10.72 8.51 -20.66
N ASP A 195 9.47 8.99 -20.69
CA ASP A 195 9.16 10.42 -20.58
C ASP A 195 9.66 11.00 -19.26
N PHE A 196 9.40 10.32 -18.14
CA PHE A 196 9.88 10.71 -16.82
C PHE A 196 11.42 10.79 -16.77
N ALA A 197 12.13 9.79 -17.31
CA ALA A 197 13.59 9.80 -17.35
C ALA A 197 14.14 10.99 -18.16
N ARG A 198 13.60 11.24 -19.36
CA ARG A 198 14.01 12.39 -20.18
C ARG A 198 13.76 13.72 -19.49
N GLU A 199 12.64 13.87 -18.79
CA GLU A 199 12.32 15.09 -18.06
C GLU A 199 13.28 15.33 -16.88
N ARG A 200 13.70 14.26 -16.20
CA ARG A 200 14.74 14.32 -15.16
C ARG A 200 16.08 14.78 -15.72
N GLU A 201 16.51 14.17 -16.83
CA GLU A 201 17.78 14.50 -17.51
C GLU A 201 17.81 15.94 -18.00
N ARG A 202 16.74 16.42 -18.66
CA ARG A 202 16.61 17.81 -19.12
C ARG A 202 16.68 18.81 -17.97
N ALA A 203 16.16 18.43 -16.80
CA ALA A 203 16.25 19.23 -15.59
C ALA A 203 17.59 19.09 -14.84
N GLY A 204 18.55 18.32 -15.37
CA GLY A 204 19.85 18.09 -14.74
C GLY A 204 19.77 17.24 -13.47
N ARG A 205 18.72 16.42 -13.31
CA ARG A 205 18.48 15.60 -12.12
C ARG A 205 18.71 14.12 -12.43
N ALA A 206 19.25 13.36 -11.47
CA ALA A 206 19.56 11.93 -11.66
C ALA A 206 18.32 11.08 -11.98
N VAL A 207 18.41 10.15 -12.92
CA VAL A 207 17.31 9.20 -13.19
C VAL A 207 17.38 8.07 -12.14
N PRO A 208 16.27 7.74 -11.44
CA PRO A 208 16.23 6.59 -10.53
C PRO A 208 16.52 5.28 -11.27
N ALA A 209 17.38 4.43 -10.70
CA ALA A 209 17.76 3.14 -11.31
C ALA A 209 16.54 2.23 -11.56
N ASP A 210 15.54 2.27 -10.67
CA ASP A 210 14.31 1.48 -10.77
C ASP A 210 13.51 1.72 -12.05
N VAL A 211 13.72 2.84 -12.76
CA VAL A 211 13.12 3.07 -14.09
C VAL A 211 13.45 1.90 -15.04
N HIS A 212 14.65 1.33 -14.94
CA HIS A 212 15.10 0.24 -15.80
C HIS A 212 14.33 -1.07 -15.57
N LEU A 213 13.76 -1.29 -14.39
CA LEU A 213 12.91 -2.47 -14.11
C LEU A 213 11.69 -2.55 -15.03
N VAL A 214 11.24 -1.41 -15.54
CA VAL A 214 10.16 -1.33 -16.54
C VAL A 214 10.74 -1.27 -17.96
N LEU A 215 11.71 -0.39 -18.23
CA LEU A 215 12.20 -0.15 -19.59
C LEU A 215 12.85 -1.40 -20.23
N GLU A 216 13.57 -2.19 -19.45
CA GLU A 216 14.25 -3.40 -19.96
C GLU A 216 13.25 -4.46 -20.45
N ARG A 217 12.01 -4.46 -19.92
CA ARG A 217 10.94 -5.35 -20.37
C ARG A 217 10.29 -4.90 -21.67
N PHE A 218 10.45 -3.63 -22.04
CA PHE A 218 9.80 -3.00 -23.19
C PHE A 218 10.79 -2.15 -24.00
N PRO A 219 11.80 -2.77 -24.65
CA PRO A 219 12.86 -2.05 -25.36
C PRO A 219 12.34 -1.12 -26.47
N ASN A 220 11.19 -1.46 -27.06
CA ASN A 220 10.55 -0.67 -28.12
C ASN A 220 9.66 0.47 -27.58
N GLY A 221 9.41 0.56 -26.27
CA GLY A 221 8.62 1.65 -25.67
C GLY A 221 9.33 3.01 -25.65
N SER A 222 10.62 3.05 -26.03
CA SER A 222 11.43 4.27 -26.10
C SER A 222 11.28 5.03 -27.43
N THR A 223 10.74 4.40 -28.47
CA THR A 223 10.67 4.98 -29.82
C THR A 223 9.34 5.66 -30.07
N ASN A 224 9.33 7.00 -30.09
CA ASN A 224 8.32 7.73 -30.84
C ASN A 224 8.89 8.00 -32.25
N PRO A 225 8.18 7.69 -33.36
CA PRO A 225 8.66 8.08 -34.69
C PRO A 225 8.74 9.61 -34.76
N THR A 226 9.91 10.12 -35.11
CA THR A 226 10.13 11.53 -35.44
C THR A 226 9.07 11.99 -36.45
N PRO A 227 8.35 13.11 -36.23
CA PRO A 227 7.44 13.62 -37.25
C PRO A 227 8.24 13.93 -38.51
N ARG A 228 7.91 13.25 -39.61
CA ARG A 228 8.45 13.58 -40.93
C ARG A 228 8.01 15.00 -41.27
N SER A 229 8.98 15.91 -41.38
CA SER A 229 8.77 17.22 -41.99
C SER A 229 8.16 17.02 -43.38
N PRO A 230 7.14 17.80 -43.76
CA PRO A 230 6.65 17.77 -45.13
C PRO A 230 7.76 18.32 -46.05
N GLU A 231 8.22 17.48 -46.98
CA GLU A 231 9.06 17.92 -48.09
C GLU A 231 8.28 18.91 -48.96
N ALA A 232 9.02 19.92 -49.45
CA ALA A 232 8.58 21.11 -50.15
C ALA A 232 7.98 20.85 -51.54
#